data_AF-A0A832EM88-F1
#
_entry.id   AF-A0A832EM88-F1
#
_cell.length_a   1.000
_cell.length_b   1.000
_cell.length_c   1.000
_cell.angle_alpha   90.00
_cell.angle_beta   90.00
_cell.angle_gamma   90.00
#
_symmetry.space_group_name_H-M   'P 1'
#
loop_
_entity.id
_entity.type
_entity.pdbx_description
1 polymer ?
#
loop_
_entity_poly.entity_id
_entity_poly.type
_entity_poly.pdbx_seq_one_letter_code
_entity_poly.pdbx_strand_id
1 'polypeptide(L)'
;MKSQYFLVIGILIVGGFFGNLLRFSANMPERGPDFNLIPNEIGGYWGEEKFFTEEVYEILNADTTTYRDFVSSTGARAGLFIAYFKSQRFGGSVHSPKHCLPGGGWRIEKISPLEVELPGRPSMVINNMLIASKSHSSVVLYWYQSRMGIIRNEYMLLLDRARNSLLLRPNDIAIVRLTVDAPDGDIDAASRRGVALLKELHPYLQQALPFGSSGV
;
A
#
# COMPACT_ATOMS: atom_id res chain seq x y z
N MET A 1 -50.10 -5.78 -3.37
CA MET A 1 -49.33 -4.75 -2.63
C MET A 1 -48.74 -5.26 -1.31
N LYS A 2 -49.49 -5.78 -0.32
CA LYS A 2 -48.93 -6.26 0.96
C LYS A 2 -47.87 -7.38 0.83
N SER A 3 -48.08 -8.34 -0.07
CA SER A 3 -47.14 -9.45 -0.32
C SER A 3 -45.76 -9.01 -0.85
N GLN A 4 -45.71 -7.95 -1.66
CA GLN A 4 -44.44 -7.42 -2.18
C GLN A 4 -43.58 -6.79 -1.09
N TYR A 5 -44.18 -6.19 -0.06
CA TYR A 5 -43.44 -5.65 1.09
C TYR A 5 -42.80 -6.74 1.93
N PHE A 6 -43.52 -7.85 2.19
CA PHE A 6 -42.93 -8.98 2.93
C PHE A 6 -41.77 -9.63 2.18
N LEU A 7 -41.86 -9.70 0.85
CA LEU A 7 -40.77 -10.21 0.02
C LEU A 7 -39.54 -9.31 0.05
N VAL A 8 -39.73 -7.98 -0.07
CA VAL A 8 -38.62 -7.01 0.04
C VAL A 8 -38.01 -7.02 1.44
N ILE A 9 -38.83 -7.05 2.50
CA ILE A 9 -38.36 -7.14 3.89
C ILE A 9 -37.59 -8.44 4.11
N GLY A 10 -38.07 -9.56 3.59
CA GLY A 10 -37.38 -10.86 3.65
C GLY A 10 -36.01 -10.80 2.98
N ILE A 11 -35.92 -10.24 1.77
CA ILE A 11 -34.64 -10.04 1.06
C ILE A 11 -33.70 -9.15 1.87
N LEU A 12 -34.18 -8.04 2.44
CA LEU A 12 -33.35 -7.14 3.24
C LEU A 12 -32.85 -7.80 4.52
N ILE A 13 -33.68 -8.59 5.20
CA ILE A 13 -33.28 -9.33 6.41
C ILE A 13 -32.25 -10.40 6.07
N VAL A 14 -32.51 -11.22 5.06
CA VAL A 14 -31.58 -12.28 4.63
C VAL A 14 -30.28 -11.68 4.11
N GLY A 15 -30.35 -10.63 3.30
CA GLY A 15 -29.19 -9.90 2.80
C GLY A 15 -28.40 -9.22 3.92
N GLY A 16 -29.08 -8.63 4.90
CA GLY A 16 -28.45 -8.04 6.09
C GLY A 16 -27.79 -9.08 6.98
N PHE A 17 -28.45 -10.21 7.23
CA PHE A 17 -27.91 -11.32 8.01
C PHE A 17 -26.69 -11.95 7.31
N PHE A 18 -26.80 -12.25 6.02
CA PHE A 18 -25.70 -12.81 5.23
C PHE A 18 -24.53 -11.82 5.12
N GLY A 19 -24.79 -10.54 4.89
CA GLY A 19 -23.78 -9.49 4.91
C GLY A 19 -23.08 -9.37 6.27
N ASN A 20 -23.82 -9.52 7.37
CA ASN A 20 -23.24 -9.53 8.72
C ASN A 20 -22.36 -10.76 8.95
N LEU A 21 -22.78 -11.94 8.48
CA LEU A 21 -22.00 -13.18 8.59
C LEU A 21 -20.67 -13.05 7.82
N LEU A 22 -20.71 -12.55 6.59
CA LEU A 22 -19.53 -12.33 5.75
C LEU A 22 -18.61 -11.22 6.29
N ARG A 23 -19.16 -10.26 7.05
CA ARG A 23 -18.38 -9.20 7.71
C ARG A 23 -17.44 -9.73 8.79
N PHE A 24 -17.80 -10.83 9.46
CA PHE A 24 -16.98 -11.47 10.51
C PHE A 24 -16.13 -12.62 9.99
N SER A 25 -16.39 -13.12 8.78
CA SER A 25 -15.52 -14.06 8.08
C SER A 25 -14.24 -13.37 7.59
N ALA A 26 -13.33 -13.07 8.52
CA ALA A 26 -11.96 -12.71 8.19
C ALA A 26 -11.11 -13.98 8.28
N ASN A 27 -11.02 -14.72 7.17
CA ASN A 27 -10.04 -15.79 7.09
C ASN A 27 -8.65 -15.16 7.22
N MET A 28 -7.87 -15.67 8.16
CA MET A 28 -6.56 -15.12 8.43
C MET A 28 -5.55 -15.64 7.41
N PRO A 29 -4.56 -14.83 7.03
CA PRO A 29 -3.47 -15.30 6.19
C PRO A 29 -2.62 -16.33 6.95
N GLU A 30 -2.13 -17.35 6.24
CA GLU A 30 -1.31 -18.43 6.81
C GLU A 30 0.07 -17.95 7.29
N ARG A 31 0.61 -16.90 6.67
CA ARG A 31 1.88 -16.27 7.03
C ARG A 31 1.75 -14.76 7.06
N GLY A 32 2.51 -14.12 7.95
CA GLY A 32 2.71 -12.67 7.95
C GLY A 32 3.84 -12.22 7.00
N PRO A 33 4.09 -10.90 6.93
CA PRO A 33 5.24 -10.38 6.21
C PRO A 33 6.55 -10.67 6.96
N ASP A 34 7.65 -10.77 6.22
CA ASP A 34 9.01 -10.82 6.76
C ASP A 34 9.87 -9.72 6.12
N PHE A 35 9.91 -8.56 6.77
CA PHE A 35 10.62 -7.39 6.27
C PHE A 35 12.15 -7.49 6.42
N ASN A 36 12.67 -8.49 7.13
CA ASN A 36 14.11 -8.76 7.20
C ASN A 36 14.66 -9.26 5.86
N LEU A 37 13.80 -9.78 4.99
CA LEU A 37 14.17 -10.19 3.63
C LEU A 37 14.47 -9.01 2.70
N ILE A 38 14.11 -7.79 3.10
CA ILE A 38 14.50 -6.59 2.36
C ILE A 38 15.94 -6.25 2.77
N PRO A 39 16.89 -6.14 1.85
CA PRO A 39 18.28 -5.87 2.20
C PRO A 39 18.48 -4.43 2.68
N ASN A 40 19.49 -4.24 3.53
CA ASN A 40 19.91 -2.90 3.96
C ASN A 40 20.73 -2.20 2.88
N GLU A 41 21.37 -2.91 1.97
CA GLU A 41 22.07 -2.32 0.82
C GLU A 41 21.37 -2.73 -0.48
N ILE A 42 21.01 -1.75 -1.31
CA ILE A 42 20.33 -2.03 -2.57
C ILE A 42 20.59 -0.92 -3.60
N GLY A 43 20.96 -1.28 -4.83
CA GLY A 43 21.15 -0.31 -5.91
C GLY A 43 22.11 0.84 -5.59
N GLY A 44 23.14 0.61 -4.77
CA GLY A 44 24.08 1.64 -4.31
C GLY A 44 23.56 2.57 -3.20
N TYR A 45 22.42 2.23 -2.59
CA TYR A 45 21.90 2.89 -1.39
C TYR A 45 22.16 2.04 -0.15
N TRP A 46 22.47 2.73 0.96
CA TRP A 46 22.54 2.19 2.30
C TRP A 46 21.30 2.58 3.09
N GLY A 47 20.57 1.58 3.56
CA GLY A 47 19.31 1.67 4.26
C GLY A 47 19.49 1.46 5.75
N GLU A 48 18.90 2.36 6.52
CA GLU A 48 18.80 2.25 7.98
C GLU A 48 17.32 2.11 8.37
N GLU A 49 17.02 1.10 9.18
CA GLU A 49 15.68 0.94 9.73
C GLU A 49 15.40 2.08 10.73
N LYS A 50 14.21 2.66 10.61
CA LYS A 50 13.73 3.77 11.43
C LYS A 50 12.44 3.37 12.10
N PHE A 51 12.29 3.78 13.34
CA PHE A 51 11.10 3.49 14.14
C PHE A 51 10.30 4.78 14.34
N PHE A 52 8.97 4.62 14.38
CA PHE A 52 8.08 5.72 14.73
C PHE A 52 7.82 5.73 16.24
N THR A 53 7.17 6.79 16.72
CA THR A 53 6.67 6.83 18.09
C THR A 53 5.43 5.94 18.21
N GLU A 54 5.07 5.56 19.43
CA GLU A 54 3.90 4.71 19.68
C GLU A 54 2.61 5.35 19.17
N GLU A 55 2.47 6.67 19.33
CA GLU A 55 1.29 7.41 18.86
C GLU A 55 1.14 7.34 17.32
N VAL A 56 2.26 7.33 16.60
CA VAL A 56 2.23 7.16 15.14
C VAL A 56 1.84 5.73 14.77
N TYR A 57 2.34 4.71 15.48
CA TYR A 57 1.91 3.33 15.26
C TYR A 57 0.42 3.12 15.54
N GLU A 58 -0.11 3.73 16.60
CA GLU A 58 -1.54 3.72 16.92
C GLU A 58 -2.39 4.37 15.82
N ILE A 59 -1.94 5.52 15.28
CA ILE A 59 -2.63 6.20 14.17
C ILE A 59 -2.59 5.35 12.88
N LEU A 60 -1.44 4.74 12.58
CA LEU A 60 -1.29 3.87 11.42
C LEU A 60 -2.16 2.61 11.53
N ASN A 61 -2.32 2.09 12.75
CA ASN A 61 -3.16 0.94 13.10
C ASN A 61 -2.92 -0.28 12.19
N ALA A 62 -1.66 -0.49 11.81
CA ALA A 62 -1.23 -1.62 10.99
C ALA A 62 -0.71 -2.75 11.87
N ASP A 63 -0.94 -4.01 11.47
CA ASP A 63 -0.46 -5.18 12.21
C ASP A 63 1.07 -5.29 12.20
N THR A 64 1.71 -4.82 11.13
CA THR A 64 3.18 -4.82 10.99
C THR A 64 3.60 -3.69 10.07
N THR A 65 4.67 -2.99 10.42
CA THR A 65 5.24 -1.92 9.60
C THR A 65 6.75 -2.04 9.50
N THR A 66 7.32 -1.43 8.47
CA THR A 66 8.76 -1.16 8.35
C THR A 66 8.93 0.22 7.73
N TYR A 67 9.95 0.94 8.17
CA TYR A 67 10.38 2.17 7.53
C TYR A 67 11.90 2.16 7.41
N ARG A 68 12.39 2.27 6.17
CA ARG A 68 13.82 2.28 5.87
C ARG A 68 14.19 3.55 5.14
N ASP A 69 15.12 4.30 5.73
CA ASP A 69 15.71 5.48 5.12
C ASP A 69 16.99 5.09 4.37
N PHE A 70 16.96 5.23 3.05
CA PHE A 70 18.04 4.88 2.14
C PHE A 70 18.82 6.12 1.72
N VAL A 71 20.15 6.04 1.77
CA VAL A 71 21.07 7.11 1.34
C VAL A 71 22.10 6.55 0.37
N SER A 72 22.26 7.17 -0.80
CA SER A 72 23.30 6.80 -1.76
C SER A 72 24.65 7.43 -1.42
N SER A 73 25.73 6.95 -2.04
CA SER A 73 27.06 7.58 -1.93
C SER A 73 27.11 9.04 -2.41
N THR A 74 26.16 9.44 -3.27
CA THR A 74 26.02 10.80 -3.79
C THR A 74 25.10 11.69 -2.94
N GLY A 75 24.58 11.18 -1.82
CA GLY A 75 23.68 11.90 -0.92
C GLY A 75 22.21 11.91 -1.34
N ALA A 76 21.82 11.16 -2.39
CA ALA A 76 20.41 11.01 -2.74
C ALA A 76 19.68 10.18 -1.67
N ARG A 77 18.46 10.61 -1.30
CA ARG A 77 17.68 9.99 -0.21
C ARG A 77 16.38 9.39 -0.72
N ALA A 78 16.00 8.25 -0.17
CA ALA A 78 14.73 7.61 -0.42
C ALA A 78 14.19 6.91 0.84
N GLY A 79 12.91 7.09 1.16
CA GLY A 79 12.25 6.42 2.27
C GLY A 79 11.31 5.31 1.76
N LEU A 80 11.58 4.05 2.13
CA LEU A 80 10.67 2.92 1.91
C LEU A 80 9.82 2.72 3.16
N PHE A 81 8.51 2.89 3.04
CA PHE A 81 7.55 2.59 4.08
C PHE A 81 6.60 1.48 3.62
N ILE A 82 6.38 0.50 4.48
CA ILE A 82 5.40 -0.57 4.27
C ILE A 82 4.54 -0.69 5.52
N ALA A 83 3.22 -0.74 5.33
CA ALA A 83 2.27 -1.09 6.38
C ALA A 83 1.40 -2.26 5.90
N TYR A 84 1.39 -3.33 6.68
CA TYR A 84 0.64 -4.56 6.42
C TYR A 84 -0.50 -4.72 7.42
N PHE A 85 -1.65 -5.15 6.91
CA PHE A 85 -2.87 -5.39 7.66
C PHE A 85 -3.29 -6.85 7.40
N LYS A 86 -3.35 -7.66 8.47
CA LYS A 86 -3.77 -9.07 8.44
C LYS A 86 -5.23 -9.22 8.05
N SER A 87 -6.04 -8.17 8.27
CA SER A 87 -7.43 -8.15 7.82
C SER A 87 -7.96 -6.72 7.66
N GLN A 88 -8.78 -6.49 6.65
CA GLN A 88 -9.49 -5.21 6.44
C GLN A 88 -10.76 -5.14 7.31
N ARG A 89 -10.62 -5.28 8.64
CA ARG A 89 -11.74 -5.19 9.58
C ARG A 89 -12.31 -3.77 9.65
N PHE A 90 -13.54 -3.66 10.14
CA PHE A 90 -14.17 -2.36 10.39
C PHE A 90 -13.35 -1.59 11.44
N GLY A 91 -12.81 -0.42 11.08
CA GLY A 91 -11.93 0.40 11.93
C GLY A 91 -10.43 0.34 11.57
N GLY A 92 -9.98 -0.69 10.84
CA GLY A 92 -8.60 -0.85 10.35
C GLY A 92 -8.49 -0.54 8.86
N SER A 93 -8.84 0.68 8.46
CA SER A 93 -8.85 1.09 7.06
C SER A 93 -7.44 1.43 6.60
N VAL A 94 -6.99 0.84 5.49
CA VAL A 94 -5.75 1.27 4.84
C VAL A 94 -5.98 2.67 4.27
N HIS A 95 -5.36 3.69 4.86
CA HIS A 95 -5.51 5.06 4.40
C HIS A 95 -4.49 5.40 3.32
N SER A 96 -4.96 6.14 2.31
CA SER A 96 -4.09 6.68 1.27
C SER A 96 -3.14 7.73 1.84
N PRO A 97 -1.90 7.84 1.29
CA PRO A 97 -1.02 8.96 1.59
C PRO A 97 -1.67 10.32 1.32
N LYS A 98 -2.75 10.37 0.52
CA LYS A 98 -3.59 11.56 0.30
C LYS A 98 -4.16 12.17 1.59
N HIS A 99 -4.43 11.34 2.59
CA HIS A 99 -5.03 11.77 3.86
C HIS A 99 -3.97 12.05 4.92
N CYS A 100 -2.86 11.30 4.92
CA CYS A 100 -1.82 11.40 5.93
C CYS A 100 -0.78 12.50 5.64
N LEU A 101 -0.36 12.65 4.38
CA LEU A 101 0.72 13.59 4.01
C LEU A 101 0.37 15.06 4.27
N PRO A 102 -0.87 15.54 4.01
CA PRO A 102 -1.27 16.89 4.37
C PRO A 102 -1.20 17.18 5.86
N GLY A 103 -1.58 16.21 6.71
CA GLY A 103 -1.45 16.32 8.17
C GLY A 103 0.00 16.48 8.64
N GLY A 104 0.96 15.93 7.89
CA GLY A 104 2.40 16.10 8.10
C GLY A 104 3.00 17.36 7.46
N GLY A 105 2.17 18.27 6.91
CA GLY A 105 2.63 19.53 6.33
C GLY A 105 3.08 19.46 4.87
N TRP A 106 2.75 18.38 4.15
CA TRP A 106 3.02 18.24 2.71
C TRP A 106 1.82 18.65 1.86
N ARG A 107 2.05 19.49 0.85
CA ARG A 107 1.06 19.80 -0.18
C ARG A 107 1.18 18.80 -1.32
N ILE A 108 0.04 18.30 -1.79
CA ILE A 108 -0.02 17.40 -2.95
C ILE A 108 -0.18 18.26 -4.20
N GLU A 109 0.81 18.22 -5.10
CA GLU A 109 0.77 18.97 -6.36
C GLU A 109 0.05 18.19 -7.45
N LYS A 110 0.33 16.88 -7.55
CA LYS A 110 -0.16 16.04 -8.63
C LYS A 110 -0.19 14.58 -8.22
N ILE A 111 -1.18 13.85 -8.70
CA ILE A 111 -1.23 12.38 -8.65
C ILE A 111 -1.53 11.87 -10.05
N SER A 112 -0.70 10.98 -10.56
CA SER A 112 -0.88 10.36 -11.88
C SER A 112 -0.56 8.86 -11.83
N PRO A 113 -1.15 8.03 -12.70
CA PRO A 113 -0.66 6.67 -12.88
C PRO A 113 0.76 6.69 -13.44
N LEU A 114 1.55 5.69 -13.07
CA LEU A 114 2.88 5.42 -13.62
C LEU A 114 2.99 3.93 -13.91
N GLU A 115 3.27 3.60 -15.16
CA GLU A 115 3.61 2.24 -15.55
C GLU A 115 5.10 1.98 -15.31
N VAL A 116 5.40 0.87 -14.66
CA VAL A 116 6.75 0.44 -14.32
C VAL A 116 6.97 -0.94 -14.92
N GLU A 117 7.86 -1.00 -15.90
CA GLU A 117 8.35 -2.27 -16.43
C GLU A 117 9.26 -2.95 -15.41
N LEU A 118 9.09 -4.24 -15.18
CA LEU A 118 9.88 -5.01 -14.23
C LEU A 118 10.68 -6.08 -14.99
N PRO A 119 11.97 -6.28 -14.69
CA PRO A 119 12.76 -7.31 -15.35
C PRO A 119 12.14 -8.71 -15.17
N GLY A 120 11.80 -9.36 -16.28
CA GLY A 120 11.25 -10.72 -16.29
C GLY A 120 9.85 -10.87 -15.68
N ARG A 121 9.08 -9.78 -15.55
CA ARG A 121 7.72 -9.78 -14.98
C ARG A 121 6.78 -8.86 -15.77
N PRO A 122 5.44 -9.03 -15.67
CA PRO A 122 4.49 -8.07 -16.21
C PRO A 122 4.75 -6.66 -15.66
N SER A 123 4.45 -5.63 -16.46
CA SER A 123 4.50 -4.25 -15.99
C SER A 123 3.48 -4.04 -14.87
N MET A 124 3.79 -3.11 -13.96
CA MET A 124 2.89 -2.71 -12.89
C MET A 124 2.48 -1.25 -13.05
N VAL A 125 1.19 -0.95 -12.83
CA VAL A 125 0.70 0.44 -12.81
C VAL A 125 0.49 0.89 -11.38
N ILE A 126 1.33 1.83 -10.93
CA ILE A 126 1.31 2.40 -9.58
C ILE A 126 0.83 3.86 -9.58
N ASN A 127 0.68 4.45 -8.40
CA ASN A 127 0.49 5.89 -8.28
C ASN A 127 1.85 6.58 -8.16
N ASN A 128 2.02 7.63 -8.95
CA ASN A 128 3.06 8.63 -8.79
C ASN A 128 2.44 9.90 -8.22
N MET A 129 2.89 10.33 -7.05
CA MET A 129 2.40 11.52 -6.38
C MET A 129 3.56 12.51 -6.18
N LEU A 130 3.35 13.74 -6.63
CA LEU A 130 4.28 14.85 -6.40
C LEU A 130 3.83 15.60 -5.16
N ILE A 131 4.74 15.74 -4.20
CA ILE A 131 4.50 16.49 -2.97
C ILE A 131 5.54 17.58 -2.78
N ALA A 132 5.14 18.65 -2.11
CA ALA A 132 6.01 19.77 -1.77
C ALA A 132 5.77 20.23 -0.32
N SER A 133 6.84 20.63 0.36
CA SER A 133 6.78 21.31 1.66
C SER A 133 7.83 22.41 1.72
N LYS A 134 7.39 23.66 1.87
CA LYS A 134 8.25 24.85 1.86
C LYS A 134 9.20 24.87 0.64
N SER A 135 10.46 24.51 0.82
CA SER A 135 11.53 24.46 -0.20
C SER A 135 11.93 23.05 -0.63
N HIS A 136 11.21 22.01 -0.19
CA HIS A 136 11.50 20.62 -0.50
C HIS A 136 10.39 20.03 -1.35
N SER A 137 10.76 19.26 -2.37
CA SER A 137 9.84 18.49 -3.19
C SER A 137 10.26 17.02 -3.15
N SER A 138 9.29 16.13 -3.27
CA SER A 138 9.54 14.70 -3.32
C SER A 138 8.57 14.00 -4.27
N VAL A 139 9.03 12.89 -4.81
CA VAL A 139 8.22 11.95 -5.60
C VAL A 139 7.83 10.80 -4.69
N VAL A 140 6.53 10.52 -4.59
CA VAL A 140 5.99 9.41 -3.81
C VAL A 140 5.38 8.39 -4.76
N LEU A 141 6.08 7.27 -4.93
CA LEU A 141 5.58 6.09 -5.62
C LEU A 141 4.86 5.20 -4.62
N TYR A 142 3.57 4.95 -4.81
CA TYR A 142 2.83 4.09 -3.88
C TYR A 142 1.77 3.25 -4.57
N TRP A 143 1.50 2.10 -3.97
CA TRP A 143 0.44 1.20 -4.37
C TRP A 143 -0.03 0.38 -3.18
N TYR A 144 -1.20 -0.21 -3.34
CA TYR A 144 -1.68 -1.23 -2.44
C TYR A 144 -1.45 -2.59 -3.07
N GLN A 145 -1.10 -3.58 -2.26
CA GLN A 145 -0.89 -4.95 -2.70
C GLN A 145 -1.80 -5.87 -1.89
N SER A 146 -2.58 -6.68 -2.59
CA SER A 146 -3.31 -7.81 -2.02
C SER A 146 -2.91 -9.10 -2.72
N ARG A 147 -3.53 -10.21 -2.32
CA ARG A 147 -3.45 -11.51 -3.01
C ARG A 147 -3.97 -11.47 -4.45
N MET A 148 -4.78 -10.47 -4.79
CA MET A 148 -5.31 -10.27 -6.14
C MET A 148 -4.39 -9.42 -7.03
N GLY A 149 -3.26 -8.97 -6.49
CA GLY A 149 -2.30 -8.13 -7.21
C GLY A 149 -2.32 -6.68 -6.74
N ILE A 150 -1.95 -5.80 -7.66
CA ILE A 150 -1.75 -4.37 -7.37
C ILE A 150 -3.07 -3.63 -7.48
N ILE A 151 -3.37 -2.87 -6.43
CA ILE A 151 -4.56 -2.03 -6.31
C ILE A 151 -4.12 -0.56 -6.25
N ARG A 152 -4.72 0.26 -7.10
CA ARG A 152 -4.26 1.65 -7.31
C ARG A 152 -5.17 2.70 -6.69
N ASN A 153 -6.42 2.40 -6.40
CA ASN A 153 -7.35 3.38 -5.83
C ASN A 153 -8.25 2.76 -4.75
N GLU A 154 -8.84 3.61 -3.93
CA GLU A 154 -9.66 3.23 -2.77
C GLU A 154 -10.94 2.48 -3.17
N TYR A 155 -11.47 2.71 -4.37
CA TYR A 155 -12.64 1.96 -4.87
C TYR A 155 -12.29 0.52 -5.20
N MET A 156 -11.11 0.28 -5.78
CA MET A 156 -10.61 -1.07 -6.03
C MET A 156 -10.29 -1.80 -4.71
N LEU A 157 -9.90 -1.09 -3.66
CA LEU A 157 -9.78 -1.67 -2.31
C LEU A 157 -11.13 -2.18 -1.80
N LEU A 158 -12.19 -1.39 -1.98
CA LEU A 158 -13.54 -1.79 -1.59
C LEU A 158 -14.01 -3.02 -2.37
N LEU A 159 -13.74 -3.08 -3.68
CA LEU A 159 -14.08 -4.22 -4.53
C LEU A 159 -13.29 -5.48 -4.16
N ASP A 160 -11.98 -5.36 -3.91
CA ASP A 160 -11.12 -6.45 -3.44
C ASP A 160 -11.66 -7.03 -2.13
N ARG A 161 -11.96 -6.16 -1.15
CA ARG A 161 -12.55 -6.56 0.12
C ARG A 161 -13.88 -7.28 -0.07
N ALA A 162 -14.79 -6.72 -0.88
CA ALA A 162 -16.10 -7.32 -1.13
C ALA A 162 -15.96 -8.72 -1.75
N ARG A 163 -15.08 -8.87 -2.75
CA ARG A 163 -14.82 -10.15 -3.42
C ARG A 163 -14.20 -11.18 -2.49
N ASN A 164 -13.19 -10.79 -1.71
CA ASN A 164 -12.51 -11.71 -0.78
C ASN A 164 -13.45 -12.14 0.36
N SER A 165 -14.29 -11.24 0.88
CA SER A 165 -15.33 -11.61 1.85
C SER A 165 -16.36 -12.58 1.26
N LEU A 166 -16.84 -12.35 0.03
CA LEU A 166 -17.77 -13.25 -0.65
C LEU A 166 -17.18 -14.65 -0.90
N LEU A 167 -15.89 -14.71 -1.25
CA LEU A 167 -15.17 -15.95 -1.53
C LEU A 167 -14.60 -16.62 -0.28
N LEU A 168 -14.83 -16.07 0.92
CA LEU A 168 -14.23 -16.53 2.18
C LEU A 168 -12.70 -16.70 2.02
N ARG A 169 -12.03 -15.68 1.51
CA ARG A 169 -10.57 -15.64 1.37
C ARG A 169 -9.96 -14.65 2.35
N PRO A 170 -8.67 -14.81 2.72
CA PRO A 170 -7.96 -13.75 3.40
C PRO A 170 -8.04 -12.44 2.62
N ASN A 171 -8.35 -11.36 3.34
CA ASN A 171 -8.45 -10.01 2.80
C ASN A 171 -7.30 -9.13 3.32
N ASP A 172 -6.16 -9.76 3.59
CA ASP A 172 -4.94 -9.10 3.99
C ASP A 172 -4.39 -8.21 2.88
N ILE A 173 -3.74 -7.12 3.28
CA ILE A 173 -3.35 -6.04 2.37
C ILE A 173 -2.12 -5.31 2.91
N ALA A 174 -1.28 -4.83 2.00
CA ALA A 174 -0.21 -3.90 2.32
C ALA A 174 -0.36 -2.60 1.52
N ILE A 175 0.06 -1.49 2.11
CA ILE A 175 0.47 -0.30 1.37
C ILE A 175 1.99 -0.27 1.31
N VAL A 176 2.53 -0.08 0.10
CA VAL A 176 3.96 0.17 -0.11
C VAL A 176 4.11 1.59 -0.63
N ARG A 177 5.04 2.34 -0.02
CA ARG A 177 5.35 3.73 -0.37
C ARG A 177 6.86 3.91 -0.45
N LEU A 178 7.34 4.34 -1.61
CA LEU A 178 8.70 4.80 -1.82
C LEU A 178 8.68 6.32 -2.06
N THR A 179 9.22 7.08 -1.11
CA THR A 179 9.39 8.53 -1.22
C THR A 179 10.82 8.81 -1.66
N VAL A 180 11.02 9.62 -2.69
CA VAL A 180 12.34 10.01 -3.19
C VAL A 180 12.47 11.52 -3.16
N ASP A 181 13.54 12.01 -2.56
CA ASP A 181 13.78 13.45 -2.46
C ASP A 181 14.20 14.06 -3.80
N ALA A 182 13.68 15.26 -4.05
CA ALA A 182 14.00 16.12 -5.17
C ALA A 182 14.49 17.50 -4.65
N PRO A 183 15.66 17.55 -3.97
CA PRO A 183 16.14 18.78 -3.31
C PRO A 183 16.38 19.93 -4.29
N ASP A 184 16.80 19.62 -5.52
CA ASP A 184 17.05 20.62 -6.58
C ASP A 184 15.78 20.96 -7.39
N GLY A 185 14.62 20.42 -6.99
CA GLY A 185 13.35 20.57 -7.72
C GLY A 185 13.25 19.74 -9.00
N ASP A 186 14.28 18.98 -9.38
CA ASP A 186 14.23 18.06 -10.53
C ASP A 186 13.41 16.80 -10.20
N ILE A 187 12.10 16.94 -10.38
CA ILE A 187 11.10 15.89 -10.18
C ILE A 187 11.32 14.70 -11.12
N ASP A 188 11.74 14.95 -12.37
CA ASP A 188 11.90 13.90 -13.36
C ASP A 188 13.10 13.02 -13.01
N ALA A 189 14.21 13.61 -12.54
CA ALA A 189 15.33 12.85 -12.01
C ALA A 189 14.95 12.05 -10.76
N ALA A 190 14.18 12.64 -9.84
CA ALA A 190 13.69 11.92 -8.65
C ALA A 190 12.78 10.74 -9.03
N SER A 191 11.89 10.92 -10.01
CA SER A 191 11.04 9.85 -10.55
C SER A 191 11.87 8.72 -11.17
N ARG A 192 12.86 9.04 -12.01
CA ARG A 192 13.77 8.04 -12.58
C ARG A 192 14.55 7.26 -11.51
N ARG A 193 15.07 7.96 -10.49
CA ARG A 193 15.74 7.32 -9.34
C ARG A 193 14.80 6.39 -8.58
N GLY A 194 13.56 6.83 -8.33
CA GLY A 194 12.54 6.02 -7.66
C GLY A 194 12.16 4.77 -8.44
N VAL A 195 11.99 4.88 -9.76
CA VAL A 195 11.71 3.71 -10.61
C VAL A 195 12.89 2.74 -10.64
N ALA A 196 14.12 3.24 -10.74
CA ALA A 196 15.32 2.39 -10.71
C ALA A 196 15.43 1.65 -9.37
N LEU A 197 15.29 2.35 -8.25
CA LEU A 197 15.33 1.75 -6.92
C LEU A 197 14.18 0.77 -6.69
N LEU A 198 12.97 1.07 -7.19
CA LEU A 198 11.84 0.16 -7.14
C LEU A 198 12.11 -1.14 -7.90
N LYS A 199 12.74 -1.09 -9.07
CA LYS A 199 13.12 -2.29 -9.84
C LYS A 199 14.05 -3.21 -9.04
N GLU A 200 15.01 -2.63 -8.32
CA GLU A 200 15.93 -3.37 -7.44
C GLU A 200 15.23 -3.93 -6.20
N LEU A 201 14.31 -3.17 -5.58
CA LEU A 201 13.57 -3.59 -4.39
C LEU A 201 12.51 -4.67 -4.70
N HIS A 202 11.93 -4.64 -5.89
CA HIS A 202 10.72 -5.40 -6.21
C HIS A 202 10.84 -6.93 -5.98
N PRO A 203 11.96 -7.61 -6.32
CA PRO A 203 12.14 -9.03 -5.98
C PRO A 203 12.07 -9.33 -4.47
N TYR A 204 12.60 -8.43 -3.64
CA TYR A 204 12.59 -8.57 -2.18
C TYR A 204 11.22 -8.26 -1.59
N LEU A 205 10.53 -7.24 -2.12
CA LEU A 205 9.14 -6.93 -1.73
C LEU A 205 8.19 -8.12 -1.97
N GLN A 206 8.38 -8.85 -3.08
CA GLN A 206 7.57 -10.05 -3.37
C GLN A 206 7.84 -11.20 -2.40
N GLN A 207 9.06 -11.35 -1.90
CA GLN A 207 9.41 -12.37 -0.92
C GLN A 207 8.92 -11.98 0.48
N ALA A 208 9.15 -10.72 0.86
CA ALA A 208 8.78 -10.16 2.15
C ALA A 208 7.26 -10.14 2.39
N LEU A 209 6.45 -9.91 1.35
CA LEU A 209 4.99 -9.86 1.49
C LEU A 209 4.32 -11.23 1.37
N PRO A 210 3.20 -11.47 2.09
CA PRO A 210 2.54 -12.77 2.16
C PRO A 210 1.56 -13.09 1.01
N PHE A 211 1.62 -12.34 -0.09
CA PHE A 211 0.65 -12.42 -1.18
C PHE A 211 0.99 -13.47 -2.24
N GLY A 212 2.19 -14.06 -2.18
CA GLY A 212 2.74 -14.89 -3.25
C GLY A 212 3.08 -14.06 -4.49
N SER A 213 3.96 -14.57 -5.35
CA SER A 213 4.17 -13.98 -6.67
C SER A 213 2.86 -14.09 -7.43
N SER A 214 2.04 -13.04 -7.42
CA SER A 214 0.80 -12.98 -8.19
C SER A 214 1.20 -12.77 -9.65
N GLY A 215 1.75 -13.82 -10.24
CA GLY A 215 1.98 -13.96 -11.67
C GLY A 215 0.71 -14.54 -12.28
N VAL A 216 -0.07 -13.65 -12.89
CA VAL A 216 -0.77 -13.94 -14.14
C VAL A 216 -0.40 -12.83 -15.10
#